data_AF-A0A7L9UJT5-F1
#
_entry.id   AF-A0A7L9UJT5-F1
#
_cell.length_a   1.000
_cell.length_b   1.000
_cell.length_c   1.000
_cell.angle_alpha   90.00
_cell.angle_beta   90.00
_cell.angle_gamma   90.00
#
_symmetry.space_group_name_H-M   'P 1'
#
loop_
_entity.id
_entity.type
_entity.pdbx_description
1 polymer ?
#
loop_
_entity_poly.entity_id
_entity_poly.type
_entity_poly.pdbx_seq_one_letter_code
_entity_poly.pdbx_strand_id
1 'polypeptide(L)'
;MKFVGYKNMDRVYEKVSQGALSKLNSGKRVTDSFALSLLTYMALRACGPNDQAVHKGEKPYWCYWGGWNDAMNDLGMTLPDYEPTSDPELISEEQYRRNAEGLPKRRRTAWNRIGSAAKFMQQRGILKLLKPANVFQQKNAIWLLCLGTPTENLLAEKQAREYFHLGEE
;
A
#
# COMPACT_ATOMS: atom_id res chain seq x y z
N MET A 1 3.85 16.12 -7.77
CA MET A 1 4.53 14.91 -8.32
C MET A 1 3.56 14.24 -9.29
N LYS A 2 3.85 14.21 -10.59
CA LYS A 2 2.96 13.54 -11.57
C LYS A 2 3.09 12.02 -11.38
N PHE A 3 2.01 11.36 -10.98
CA PHE A 3 1.94 9.91 -10.85
C PHE A 3 2.12 9.28 -12.24
N VAL A 4 3.19 8.52 -12.45
CA VAL A 4 3.47 7.82 -13.72
C VAL A 4 2.87 6.40 -13.74
N GLY A 5 1.99 6.09 -12.78
CA GLY A 5 1.57 4.72 -12.43
C GLY A 5 0.36 4.13 -13.15
N TYR A 6 -0.21 4.78 -14.17
CA TYR A 6 -1.38 4.23 -14.89
C TYR A 6 -1.12 2.81 -15.46
N LYS A 7 0.14 2.48 -15.78
CA LYS A 7 0.52 1.17 -16.36
C LYS A 7 0.36 -0.02 -15.39
N ASN A 8 0.53 0.18 -14.09
CA ASN A 8 0.36 -0.90 -13.12
C ASN A 8 -1.12 -1.19 -12.83
N MET A 9 -2.00 -0.24 -13.12
CA MET A 9 -3.43 -0.36 -12.84
C MET A 9 -4.11 -1.44 -13.67
N ASP A 10 -3.72 -1.59 -14.95
CA ASP A 10 -4.26 -2.66 -15.80
C ASP A 10 -3.98 -4.04 -15.19
N ARG A 11 -2.76 -4.25 -14.68
CA ARG A 11 -2.37 -5.49 -13.99
C ARG A 11 -3.10 -5.69 -12.67
N VAL A 12 -3.34 -4.61 -11.91
CA VAL A 12 -4.16 -4.67 -10.69
C VAL A 12 -5.58 -5.14 -11.03
N TYR A 13 -6.19 -4.54 -12.05
CA TYR A 13 -7.56 -4.90 -12.44
C TYR A 13 -7.64 -6.31 -13.04
N GLU A 14 -6.62 -6.76 -13.78
CA GLU A 14 -6.52 -8.14 -14.25
C GLU A 14 -6.49 -9.14 -13.08
N LYS A 15 -5.69 -8.88 -12.04
CA LYS A 15 -5.70 -9.73 -10.83
C LYS A 15 -7.06 -9.72 -10.14
N VAL A 16 -7.70 -8.54 -10.04
CA VAL A 16 -9.00 -8.40 -9.40
C VAL A 16 -10.09 -9.14 -10.17
N SER A 17 -10.10 -9.08 -11.50
CA SER A 17 -11.08 -9.78 -12.34
C SER A 17 -10.92 -11.30 -12.24
N GLN A 18 -9.71 -11.80 -11.96
CA GLN A 18 -9.43 -13.20 -11.65
C GLN A 18 -9.83 -13.60 -10.21
N GLY A 19 -10.41 -12.68 -9.44
CA GLY A 19 -10.86 -12.94 -8.07
C GLY A 19 -9.75 -12.88 -7.02
N ALA A 20 -8.58 -12.31 -7.33
CA ALA A 20 -7.46 -12.24 -6.38
C ALA A 20 -7.86 -11.53 -5.07
N LEU A 21 -8.71 -10.50 -5.14
CA LEU A 21 -9.22 -9.80 -3.94
C LEU A 21 -10.61 -10.26 -3.48
N SER A 22 -11.06 -11.43 -3.94
CA SER A 22 -12.32 -12.02 -3.51
C SER A 22 -12.26 -12.48 -2.06
N LYS A 23 -13.33 -12.17 -1.32
CA LYS A 23 -13.64 -12.74 -0.01
C LYS A 23 -15.09 -13.20 0.08
N LEU A 24 -15.38 -14.04 1.06
CA LEU A 24 -16.76 -14.40 1.40
C LEU A 24 -17.29 -13.40 2.41
N ASN A 25 -18.50 -12.91 2.17
CA ASN A 25 -19.27 -12.09 3.10
C ASN A 25 -20.69 -12.66 3.17
N SER A 26 -21.07 -13.23 4.31
CA SER A 26 -22.36 -13.90 4.51
C SER A 26 -22.70 -14.92 3.40
N GLY A 27 -21.71 -15.75 3.02
CA GLY A 27 -21.82 -16.76 1.97
C GLY A 27 -21.75 -16.24 0.53
N LYS A 28 -21.79 -14.92 0.32
CA LYS A 28 -21.66 -14.30 -1.01
C LYS A 28 -20.22 -13.91 -1.30
N ARG A 29 -19.81 -14.06 -2.56
CA ARG A 29 -18.50 -13.62 -3.03
C ARG A 29 -18.53 -12.11 -3.28
N VAL A 30 -17.64 -11.38 -2.61
CA VAL A 30 -17.50 -9.92 -2.78
C VAL A 30 -16.02 -9.57 -2.89
N THR A 31 -15.72 -8.49 -3.61
CA THR A 31 -14.36 -7.93 -3.64
C THR A 31 -14.06 -7.20 -2.34
N ASP A 32 -12.87 -7.41 -1.77
CA ASP A 32 -12.38 -6.57 -0.69
C ASP A 32 -11.99 -5.18 -1.22
N SER A 33 -12.92 -4.24 -1.12
CA SER A 33 -12.77 -2.88 -1.62
C SER A 33 -11.61 -2.13 -0.96
N PHE A 34 -11.32 -2.38 0.32
CA PHE A 34 -10.21 -1.73 0.98
C PHE A 34 -8.86 -2.31 0.54
N ALA A 35 -8.76 -3.62 0.39
CA ALA A 35 -7.57 -4.24 -0.20
C ALA A 35 -7.32 -3.72 -1.62
N LEU A 36 -8.38 -3.50 -2.41
CA LEU A 36 -8.28 -2.90 -3.75
C LEU A 36 -7.77 -1.46 -3.69
N SER A 37 -8.31 -0.62 -2.80
CA SER A 37 -7.81 0.75 -2.60
C SER A 37 -6.33 0.76 -2.20
N LEU A 38 -5.93 -0.10 -1.27
CA LEU A 38 -4.53 -0.18 -0.82
C LEU A 38 -3.60 -0.68 -1.92
N LEU A 39 -3.98 -1.73 -2.65
CA LEU A 39 -3.18 -2.26 -3.77
C LEU A 39 -3.03 -1.21 -4.89
N THR A 40 -4.11 -0.50 -5.22
CA THR A 40 -4.11 0.61 -6.17
C THR A 40 -3.15 1.71 -5.73
N TYR A 41 -3.23 2.12 -4.46
CA TYR A 41 -2.33 3.12 -3.89
C TYR A 41 -0.86 2.70 -3.99
N MET A 42 -0.54 1.45 -3.66
CA MET A 42 0.81 0.91 -3.78
C MET A 42 1.27 0.85 -5.25
N ALA A 43 0.41 0.37 -6.15
CA ALA A 43 0.69 0.20 -7.57
C ALA A 43 0.94 1.52 -8.31
N LEU A 44 0.22 2.58 -7.96
CA LEU A 44 0.41 3.93 -8.50
C LEU A 44 1.77 4.55 -8.11
N ARG A 45 2.36 4.06 -7.02
CA ARG A 45 3.64 4.54 -6.47
C ARG A 45 4.83 3.66 -6.83
N ALA A 46 4.58 2.42 -7.24
CA ALA A 46 5.62 1.52 -7.72
C ALA A 46 5.96 1.83 -9.19
N CYS A 47 7.24 1.66 -9.56
CA CYS A 47 7.64 1.71 -10.96
C CYS A 47 7.10 0.49 -11.72
N GLY A 48 6.71 0.68 -12.98
CA GLY A 48 6.46 -0.42 -13.91
C GLY A 48 7.76 -0.92 -14.54
N PRO A 49 7.79 -2.15 -15.09
CA PRO A 49 9.00 -2.74 -15.69
C PRO A 49 9.58 -1.93 -16.85
N ASN A 50 8.74 -1.15 -17.54
CA ASN A 50 9.11 -0.33 -18.69
C ASN A 50 9.42 1.14 -18.32
N ASP A 51 9.56 1.45 -17.03
CA ASP A 51 9.91 2.80 -16.60
C ASP A 51 11.41 3.03 -16.74
N GLN A 52 11.80 4.24 -17.17
CA GLN A 52 13.20 4.56 -17.42
C GLN A 52 14.10 4.36 -16.19
N ALA A 53 13.61 4.67 -15.00
CA ALA A 53 14.34 4.46 -13.74
C ALA A 53 14.68 2.97 -13.51
N VAL A 54 13.82 2.06 -13.98
CA VAL A 54 14.04 0.62 -13.86
C VAL A 54 15.11 0.16 -14.85
N HIS A 55 15.04 0.63 -16.09
CA HIS A 55 16.06 0.31 -17.10
C HIS A 55 17.45 0.84 -16.75
N LYS A 56 17.54 1.96 -16.03
CA LYS A 56 18.80 2.51 -15.52
C LYS A 56 19.29 1.85 -14.23
N GLY A 57 18.53 0.92 -13.64
CA GLY A 57 18.84 0.30 -12.36
C GLY A 57 18.68 1.23 -11.15
N GLU A 58 18.02 2.38 -11.32
CA GLU A 58 17.81 3.38 -10.26
C GLU A 58 16.68 2.97 -9.30
N LYS A 59 15.77 2.10 -9.75
CA LYS A 59 14.66 1.56 -8.95
C LYS A 59 14.28 0.14 -9.40
N PRO A 60 13.88 -0.76 -8.51
CA PRO A 60 13.26 -2.02 -8.90
C PRO A 60 11.79 -1.79 -9.27
N TYR A 61 11.28 -2.53 -10.25
CA TYR A 61 9.86 -2.44 -10.60
C TYR A 61 8.99 -3.19 -9.58
N TRP A 62 7.73 -2.76 -9.47
CA TRP A 62 6.71 -3.32 -8.59
C TRP A 62 7.06 -3.37 -7.10
N CYS A 63 8.06 -2.62 -6.65
CA CYS A 63 8.36 -2.48 -5.24
C CYS A 63 7.68 -1.26 -4.62
N TYR A 64 7.15 -1.44 -3.41
CA TYR A 64 6.58 -0.38 -2.59
C TYR A 64 7.30 -0.33 -1.23
N TRP A 65 7.79 0.86 -0.87
CA TRP A 65 8.46 1.13 0.41
C TRP A 65 8.03 2.45 1.06
N GLY A 66 6.88 3.01 0.66
CA GLY A 66 6.32 4.26 1.22
C GLY A 66 5.85 4.14 2.68
N GLY A 67 5.72 2.92 3.20
CA GLY A 67 5.29 2.70 4.58
C GLY A 67 3.78 2.87 4.80
N TRP A 68 3.33 2.49 5.98
CA TRP A 68 1.90 2.53 6.31
C TRP A 68 1.45 3.91 6.78
N ASN A 69 2.32 4.73 7.37
CA ASN A 69 1.99 6.10 7.78
C ASN A 69 1.52 6.96 6.61
N ASP A 70 2.26 6.94 5.50
CA ASP A 70 1.91 7.68 4.29
C ASP A 70 0.58 7.18 3.72
N ALA A 71 0.41 5.84 3.63
CA ALA A 71 -0.83 5.24 3.16
C ALA A 71 -2.05 5.63 4.04
N MET A 72 -1.90 5.67 5.36
CA MET A 72 -3.00 6.09 6.25
C MET A 72 -3.41 7.54 6.02
N ASN A 73 -2.44 8.44 5.84
CA ASN A 73 -2.71 9.85 5.63
C ASN A 73 -3.35 10.09 4.26
N ASP A 74 -2.78 9.51 3.21
CA ASP A 74 -3.24 9.72 1.83
C ASP A 74 -4.59 9.05 1.54
N LEU A 75 -4.94 7.98 2.28
CA LEU A 75 -6.26 7.34 2.22
C LEU A 75 -7.27 7.95 3.21
N GLY A 76 -6.93 9.07 3.87
CA GLY A 76 -7.84 9.80 4.76
C GLY A 76 -8.25 9.02 6.02
N MET A 77 -7.46 8.04 6.45
CA MET A 77 -7.83 7.12 7.53
C MET A 77 -7.66 7.72 8.93
N THR A 78 -6.99 8.86 9.03
CA THR A 78 -6.65 9.55 10.28
C THR A 78 -7.31 10.91 10.39
N LEU A 79 -8.24 11.23 9.48
CA LEU A 79 -9.01 12.47 9.49
C LEU A 79 -9.76 12.67 10.81
N PRO A 80 -9.99 13.93 11.21
CA PRO A 80 -10.80 14.25 12.39
C PRO A 80 -12.24 13.74 12.25
N ASP A 81 -12.92 13.60 13.38
CA ASP A 81 -14.36 13.22 13.42
C ASP A 81 -15.29 14.44 13.17
N TYR A 82 -14.73 15.57 12.72
CA TYR A 82 -15.47 16.75 12.28
C TYR A 82 -15.18 16.98 10.79
N GLU A 83 -16.10 17.66 10.09
CA GLU A 83 -15.94 17.95 8.66
C GLU A 83 -14.67 18.79 8.44
N PRO A 84 -13.73 18.33 7.60
CA PRO A 84 -12.55 19.12 7.27
C PRO A 84 -12.96 20.45 6.60
N THR A 85 -12.73 21.55 7.30
CA THR A 85 -12.96 22.90 6.78
C THR A 85 -11.63 23.51 6.31
N SER A 86 -11.68 24.30 5.25
CA SER A 86 -10.53 25.10 4.79
C SER A 86 -10.29 26.35 5.65
N ASP A 87 -11.24 26.67 6.52
CA ASP A 87 -11.18 27.78 7.48
C ASP A 87 -10.98 27.23 8.90
N PRO A 88 -9.76 27.31 9.47
CA PRO A 88 -9.45 26.84 10.81
C PRO A 88 -10.22 27.57 11.92
N GLU A 89 -10.70 28.79 11.69
CA GLU A 89 -11.43 29.58 12.71
C GLU A 89 -12.82 29.01 13.01
N LEU A 90 -13.34 28.14 12.14
CA LEU A 90 -14.60 27.42 12.33
C LEU A 90 -14.45 26.19 13.25
N ILE A 91 -13.24 25.83 13.66
CA ILE A 91 -12.98 24.71 14.56
C ILE A 91 -12.91 25.23 16.00
N SER A 92 -13.86 24.81 16.84
CA SER A 92 -13.83 25.19 18.26
C SER A 92 -12.67 24.54 19.01
N GLU A 93 -12.19 25.19 20.07
CA GLU A 93 -11.16 24.62 20.97
C GLU A 93 -11.57 23.23 21.51
N GLU A 94 -12.85 23.02 21.77
CA GLU A 94 -13.37 21.72 22.20
C GLU A 94 -13.23 20.65 21.10
N GLN A 95 -13.53 21.00 19.85
CA GLN A 95 -13.36 20.11 18.70
C GLN A 95 -11.89 19.79 18.46
N TYR A 96 -11.00 20.79 18.58
CA TYR A 96 -9.56 20.60 18.47
C TYR A 96 -9.03 19.63 19.54
N ARG A 97 -9.37 19.85 20.82
CA ARG A 97 -8.96 18.98 21.93
C ARG A 97 -9.46 17.55 21.75
N ARG A 98 -10.75 17.36 21.44
CA ARG A 98 -11.33 16.04 21.16
C ARG A 98 -10.63 15.34 20.00
N ASN A 99 -10.28 16.08 18.94
CA ASN A 99 -9.55 15.53 17.82
C ASN A 99 -8.15 15.06 18.25
N ALA A 100 -7.40 15.86 19.00
CA ALA A 100 -6.08 15.48 19.51
C ALA A 100 -6.13 14.22 20.38
N GLU A 101 -7.13 14.11 21.26
CA GLU A 101 -7.35 12.94 22.12
C GLU A 101 -7.72 11.67 21.32
N GLY A 102 -8.50 11.81 20.25
CA GLY A 102 -8.93 10.69 19.40
C GLY A 102 -7.87 10.20 18.40
N LEU A 103 -6.89 11.04 18.05
CA LEU A 103 -5.92 10.76 16.99
C LEU A 103 -5.10 9.47 17.22
N PRO A 104 -4.58 9.17 18.43
CA PRO A 104 -3.85 7.93 18.68
C PRO A 104 -4.70 6.67 18.41
N LYS A 105 -5.98 6.71 18.79
CA LYS A 105 -6.93 5.60 18.56
C LYS A 105 -7.21 5.43 17.07
N ARG A 106 -7.47 6.52 16.33
CA ARG A 106 -7.66 6.49 14.88
C ARG A 106 -6.44 5.92 14.15
N ARG A 107 -5.23 6.38 14.50
CA ARG A 107 -3.96 5.84 13.95
C ARG A 107 -3.82 4.34 14.20
N ARG A 108 -4.11 3.85 15.41
CA ARG A 108 -4.06 2.41 15.72
C ARG A 108 -5.05 1.61 14.88
N THR A 109 -6.29 2.08 14.76
CA THR A 109 -7.32 1.43 13.94
C THR A 109 -6.91 1.38 12.47
N ALA A 110 -6.38 2.48 11.94
CA ALA A 110 -5.92 2.57 10.56
C ALA A 110 -4.73 1.62 10.30
N TRP A 111 -3.77 1.56 11.23
CA TRP A 111 -2.64 0.64 11.17
C TRP A 111 -3.08 -0.82 11.13
N ASN A 112 -4.00 -1.20 12.03
CA ASN A 112 -4.55 -2.56 12.07
C ASN A 112 -5.28 -2.90 10.77
N ARG A 113 -6.08 -1.97 10.23
CA ARG A 113 -6.83 -2.17 8.99
C ARG A 113 -5.89 -2.36 7.79
N ILE A 114 -4.85 -1.53 7.66
CA ILE A 114 -3.82 -1.70 6.61
C ILE A 114 -3.07 -3.02 6.80
N GLY A 115 -2.64 -3.35 8.02
CA GLY A 115 -1.94 -4.59 8.32
C GLY A 115 -2.76 -5.83 7.98
N SER A 116 -4.05 -5.84 8.31
CA SER A 116 -4.99 -6.91 7.94
C SER A 116 -5.15 -7.04 6.43
N ALA A 117 -5.28 -5.93 5.70
CA ALA A 117 -5.37 -5.96 4.24
C ALA A 117 -4.07 -6.44 3.57
N ALA A 118 -2.91 -6.01 4.07
CA ALA A 118 -1.61 -6.47 3.60
C ALA A 118 -1.45 -7.98 3.83
N LYS A 119 -1.81 -8.48 5.02
CA LYS A 119 -1.80 -9.92 5.34
C LYS A 119 -2.74 -10.72 4.43
N PHE A 120 -3.95 -10.21 4.19
CA PHE A 120 -4.92 -10.81 3.28
C PHE A 120 -4.34 -10.96 1.85
N MET A 121 -3.70 -9.91 1.34
CA MET A 121 -3.08 -9.93 0.02
C MET A 121 -1.82 -10.82 -0.03
N GLN A 122 -1.04 -10.84 1.05
CA GLN A 122 0.14 -11.71 1.16
C GLN A 122 -0.23 -13.19 1.12
N GLN A 123 -1.27 -13.60 1.86
CA GLN A 123 -1.79 -14.97 1.86
C GLN A 123 -2.27 -15.45 0.48
N ARG A 124 -2.54 -14.52 -0.43
CA ARG A 124 -3.01 -14.77 -1.80
C ARG A 124 -1.91 -14.62 -2.85
N GLY A 125 -0.67 -14.40 -2.42
CA GLY A 125 0.47 -14.21 -3.32
C GLY A 125 0.42 -12.91 -4.12
N ILE A 126 -0.40 -11.93 -3.72
CA ILE A 126 -0.50 -10.61 -4.37
C ILE A 126 0.61 -9.68 -3.86
N LEU A 127 0.95 -9.81 -2.59
CA LEU A 127 2.07 -9.13 -1.96
C LEU A 127 3.10 -10.14 -1.48
N LYS A 128 4.38 -9.78 -1.60
CA LYS A 128 5.47 -10.47 -0.92
C LYS A 128 6.25 -9.47 -0.07
N LEU A 129 6.46 -9.80 1.20
CA LEU A 129 7.30 -8.99 2.09
C LEU A 129 8.76 -9.35 1.82
N LEU A 130 9.54 -8.43 1.26
CA LEU A 130 10.97 -8.64 1.01
C LEU A 130 11.82 -8.28 2.23
N LYS A 131 11.42 -7.23 2.97
CA LYS A 131 12.11 -6.79 4.18
C LYS A 131 11.10 -6.23 5.18
N PRO A 132 11.10 -6.68 6.44
CA PRO A 132 10.23 -6.11 7.46
C PRO A 132 10.64 -4.67 7.77
N ALA A 133 9.68 -3.89 8.28
CA ALA A 133 9.96 -2.55 8.78
C ALA A 133 10.92 -2.63 9.97
N ASN A 134 11.83 -1.65 10.08
CA ASN A 134 12.68 -1.47 11.25
C ASN A 134 12.33 -0.13 11.89
N VAL A 135 11.60 -0.19 13.00
CA VAL A 135 11.15 1.00 13.73
C VAL A 135 12.33 1.79 14.30
N PHE A 136 13.35 1.11 14.83
CA PHE A 136 14.54 1.76 15.40
C PHE A 136 15.33 2.56 14.36
N GLN A 137 15.44 2.03 13.14
CA GLN A 137 16.12 2.71 12.03
C GLN A 137 15.17 3.60 11.20
N GLN A 138 13.90 3.73 11.61
CA GLN A 138 12.85 4.43 10.86
C GLN A 138 12.74 3.97 9.39
N LYS A 139 13.00 2.68 9.13
CA LYS A 139 12.91 2.09 7.80
C LYS A 139 11.57 1.40 7.62
N ASN A 140 10.89 1.76 6.55
CA ASN A 140 9.66 1.09 6.14
C ASN A 140 9.91 -0.34 5.68
N ALA A 141 8.86 -1.15 5.71
CA ALA A 141 8.87 -2.46 5.07
C ALA A 141 8.97 -2.31 3.54
N ILE A 142 9.66 -3.25 2.91
CA ILE A 142 9.78 -3.35 1.46
C ILE A 142 8.86 -4.46 0.98
N TRP A 143 7.89 -4.09 0.15
CA TRP A 143 6.90 -5.01 -0.42
C TRP A 143 7.13 -5.13 -1.91
N LEU A 144 7.07 -6.36 -2.43
CA LEU A 144 6.91 -6.65 -3.85
C LEU A 144 5.43 -6.83 -4.16
N LEU A 145 4.96 -6.16 -5.20
CA LEU A 145 3.64 -6.33 -5.78
C LEU A 145 3.72 -7.41 -6.86
N CYS A 146 3.11 -8.58 -6.63
CA CYS A 146 3.11 -9.69 -7.56
C CYS A 146 2.06 -9.49 -8.67
N LEU A 147 2.24 -8.44 -9.46
CA LEU A 147 1.29 -7.99 -10.48
C LEU A 147 1.39 -8.78 -11.79
N GLY A 148 2.47 -9.54 -12.00
CA GLY A 148 2.69 -10.30 -13.22
C GLY A 148 2.38 -11.78 -13.12
N THR A 149 2.83 -12.49 -14.16
CA THR A 149 2.94 -13.95 -14.19
C THR A 149 3.97 -14.45 -13.16
N PRO A 150 3.98 -15.75 -12.80
CA PRO A 150 4.98 -16.30 -11.89
C PRO A 150 6.42 -16.00 -12.31
N THR A 151 6.73 -16.10 -13.60
CA THR A 151 8.06 -15.79 -14.15
C THR A 151 8.41 -14.31 -14.02
N GLU A 152 7.50 -13.41 -14.37
CA GLU A 152 7.71 -11.97 -14.18
C GLU A 152 7.92 -11.61 -12.71
N ASN A 153 7.13 -12.19 -11.80
CA ASN A 153 7.24 -11.93 -10.37
C ASN A 153 8.59 -12.42 -9.81
N LEU A 154 9.10 -13.55 -10.29
CA LEU A 154 10.42 -14.06 -9.90
C LEU A 154 11.56 -13.13 -10.37
N LEU A 155 11.46 -12.62 -11.61
CA LEU A 155 12.43 -11.64 -12.13
C LEU A 155 12.36 -10.31 -11.35
N ALA A 156 11.15 -9.87 -11.01
CA ALA A 156 10.93 -8.65 -10.21
C ALA A 156 11.55 -8.80 -8.83
N GLU A 157 11.34 -9.96 -8.21
CA GLU A 157 11.91 -10.28 -6.92
C GLU A 157 13.44 -10.31 -6.96
N LYS A 158 14.03 -11.00 -7.95
CA LYS A 158 15.49 -11.07 -8.10
C LYS A 158 16.10 -9.68 -8.21
N GLN A 159 15.56 -8.84 -9.11
CA GLN A 159 16.03 -7.47 -9.27
C GLN A 159 15.86 -6.66 -7.99
N ALA A 160 14.73 -6.81 -7.29
CA ALA A 160 14.49 -6.11 -6.03
C ALA A 160 15.48 -6.53 -4.94
N ARG A 161 15.77 -7.82 -4.82
CA ARG A 161 16.75 -8.33 -3.85
C ARG A 161 18.15 -7.81 -4.14
N GLU A 162 18.57 -7.82 -5.40
CA GLU A 162 19.84 -7.23 -5.83
C GLU A 162 19.91 -5.73 -5.49
N TYR A 163 18.87 -4.96 -5.86
CA TYR A 163 18.79 -3.52 -5.61
C TYR A 163 18.81 -3.16 -4.11
N PHE A 164 18.11 -3.93 -3.28
CA PHE A 164 18.03 -3.69 -1.83
C PHE A 164 19.12 -4.41 -1.02
N HIS A 165 20.05 -5.09 -1.69
CA HIS A 165 21.09 -5.92 -1.08
C HIS A 165 20.52 -6.93 -0.07
N LEU A 166 19.47 -7.63 -0.50
CA LEU A 166 18.84 -8.71 0.25
C LEU A 166 19.43 -10.03 -0.25
N GLY A 167 19.71 -10.97 0.66
CA GLY A 167 20.18 -12.31 0.28
C GLY A 167 19.14 -13.09 -0.54
N GLU A 168 19.60 -14.21 -1.11
CA GLU A 168 18.71 -15.21 -1.70
C GLU A 168 17.81 -15.83 -0.61
N GLU A 169 16.61 -16.24 -1.00
CA GLU A 169 15.59 -16.80 -0.10
C GLU A 169 15.62 -18.32 -0.07
#